data_AF-A0A7W9TH56-F1
#
_entry.id   AF-A0A7W9TH56-F1
#
_cell.length_a   1.000
_cell.length_b   1.000
_cell.length_c   1.000
_cell.angle_alpha   90.00
_cell.angle_beta   90.00
_cell.angle_gamma   90.00
#
_symmetry.space_group_name_H-M   'P 1'
#
loop_
_entity.id
_entity.type
_entity.pdbx_description
1 polymer ?
#
loop_
_entity_poly.entity_id
_entity_poly.type
_entity_poly.pdbx_seq_one_letter_code
_entity_poly.pdbx_strand_id
1 'polypeptide(L)'
;MRLLSPRTIDLIFRQQTDGPDLVLGTHLRFGIGFGLPSPAVPYLPPGRICFWTGWGGSVVVIDTERRAAISYVMNSMGTGLLGSDRTTQYVKAAFAGLD
;
A
#
# COMPACT_ATOMS: atom_id res chain seq x y z
N MET A 1 4.18 -23.80 3.84
CA MET A 1 5.45 -23.16 3.46
C MET A 1 5.57 -21.83 4.20
N ARG A 2 6.73 -21.50 4.77
CA ARG A 2 7.01 -20.20 5.39
C ARG A 2 8.23 -19.59 4.71
N LEU A 3 8.05 -18.46 4.03
CA LEU A 3 9.14 -17.79 3.31
C LEU A 3 10.05 -16.99 4.26
N LEU A 4 9.46 -16.25 5.19
CA LEU A 4 10.16 -15.37 6.12
C LEU A 4 9.67 -15.57 7.56
N SER A 5 10.54 -15.29 8.54
CA SER A 5 10.17 -15.28 9.96
C SER A 5 9.29 -14.06 10.29
N PRO A 6 8.49 -14.05 11.38
CA PRO A 6 7.70 -12.89 11.78
C PRO A 6 8.62 -11.72 12.06
N ARG A 7 9.73 -11.98 12.76
CA ARG A 7 10.76 -10.99 13.05
C ARG A 7 11.28 -10.32 11.78
N THR A 8 11.43 -11.07 10.68
CA THR A 8 11.84 -10.51 9.39
C THR A 8 10.73 -9.67 8.76
N ILE A 9 9.48 -10.15 8.81
CA ILE A 9 8.31 -9.38 8.35
C ILE A 9 8.15 -8.08 9.15
N ASP A 10 8.44 -8.11 10.45
CA ASP A 10 8.32 -6.95 11.33
C ASP A 10 9.25 -5.81 10.93
N LEU A 11 10.36 -6.13 10.28
CA LEU A 11 11.30 -5.13 9.76
C LEU A 11 10.69 -4.24 8.68
N ILE A 12 9.70 -4.73 7.93
CA ILE A 12 8.98 -3.92 6.91
C ILE A 12 8.44 -2.65 7.56
N PHE A 13 7.87 -2.75 8.76
CA PHE A 13 7.19 -1.64 9.43
C PHE A 13 8.12 -0.70 10.19
N ARG A 14 9.45 -0.95 10.17
CA ARG A 14 10.42 0.02 10.68
C ARG A 14 10.52 1.16 9.67
N GLN A 15 9.91 2.29 10.02
CA GLN A 15 9.98 3.53 9.25
C GLN A 15 11.44 3.87 8.89
N GLN A 16 11.68 4.10 7.60
CA GLN A 16 12.95 4.59 7.05
C GLN A 16 12.85 6.09 6.77
N THR A 17 11.73 6.55 6.23
CA THR A 17 11.46 7.96 5.94
C THR A 17 9.97 8.28 6.10
N ASP A 18 9.67 9.55 6.38
CA ASP A 18 8.32 10.08 6.47
C ASP A 18 8.37 11.57 6.11
N GLY A 19 7.95 11.91 4.90
CA GLY A 19 8.13 13.25 4.38
C GLY A 19 7.92 13.38 2.88
N PRO A 20 8.30 14.53 2.30
CA PRO A 20 8.15 14.75 0.87
C PRO A 20 9.05 13.81 0.07
N ASP A 21 8.44 13.03 -0.82
CA ASP A 21 9.15 12.30 -1.85
C ASP A 21 9.55 13.27 -2.96
N LEU A 22 10.86 13.37 -3.24
CA LEU A 22 11.41 14.38 -4.15
C LEU A 22 11.09 14.10 -5.63
N VAL A 23 10.63 12.89 -5.97
CA VAL A 23 10.29 12.49 -7.34
C VAL A 23 8.78 12.52 -7.55
N LEU A 24 8.04 11.92 -6.63
CA LEU A 24 6.58 11.85 -6.69
C LEU A 24 5.89 13.13 -6.21
N GLY A 25 6.62 14.05 -5.57
CA GLY A 25 6.12 15.37 -5.17
C GLY A 25 5.03 15.33 -4.09
N THR A 26 4.95 14.24 -3.33
CA THR A 26 3.90 13.99 -2.34
C THR A 26 4.49 13.43 -1.05
N HIS A 27 3.76 13.57 0.05
CA HIS A 27 4.22 13.08 1.34
C HIS A 27 4.03 11.57 1.44
N LEU A 28 5.13 10.82 1.39
CA LEU A 28 5.15 9.38 1.54
C LEU A 28 5.88 8.95 2.81
N ARG A 29 5.41 7.83 3.35
CA ARG A 29 6.07 7.15 4.46
C ARG A 29 6.56 5.79 3.97
N PHE A 30 7.84 5.54 4.14
CA PHE A 30 8.47 4.27 3.74
C PHE A 30 8.87 3.44 4.93
N GLY A 31 8.56 2.15 4.82
CA GLY A 31 9.20 1.09 5.57
C GLY A 31 10.42 0.56 4.82
N ILE A 32 10.84 -0.67 5.13
CA ILE A 32 11.91 -1.33 4.37
C ILE A 32 11.34 -1.90 3.06
N GLY A 33 11.49 -1.16 1.96
CA GLY A 33 11.10 -1.59 0.60
C GLY A 33 9.61 -1.46 0.27
N PHE A 34 8.79 -0.96 1.19
CA PHE A 34 7.34 -0.80 1.00
C PHE A 34 6.87 0.58 1.42
N GLY A 35 5.80 1.06 0.79
CA GLY A 35 5.03 2.20 1.30
C GLY A 35 4.23 1.79 2.54
N LEU A 36 4.09 2.73 3.48
CA LEU A 36 3.24 2.64 4.66
C LEU A 36 2.10 3.67 4.56
N PRO A 37 0.96 3.50 5.27
CA PRO A 37 -0.13 4.45 5.25
C PRO A 37 0.37 5.89 5.47
N SER A 38 -0.06 6.80 4.61
CA SER A 38 0.33 8.21 4.59
C SER A 38 -0.75 9.05 3.89
N PRO A 39 -0.75 10.38 4.04
CA PRO A 39 -1.74 11.24 3.38
C PRO A 39 -1.81 11.10 1.86
N ALA A 40 -0.72 10.69 1.19
CA ALA A 40 -0.68 10.46 -0.25
C ALA A 40 -1.55 9.29 -0.73
N VAL A 41 -1.93 8.38 0.17
CA VAL A 41 -2.74 7.18 -0.15
C VAL A 41 -3.94 7.08 0.79
N PRO A 42 -4.90 8.03 0.71
CA PRO A 42 -6.00 8.16 1.66
C PRO A 42 -7.03 7.04 1.60
N TYR A 43 -6.86 6.09 0.68
CA TYR A 43 -7.70 4.89 0.57
C TYR A 43 -7.23 3.74 1.48
N LEU A 44 -6.09 3.89 2.16
CA LEU A 44 -5.63 2.94 3.18
C LEU A 44 -6.05 3.41 4.58
N PRO A 45 -6.68 2.55 5.39
CA PRO A 45 -6.96 2.86 6.79
C PRO A 45 -5.65 2.88 7.62
N PRO A 46 -5.68 3.41 8.86
CA PRO A 46 -4.58 3.21 9.80
C PRO A 46 -4.44 1.72 10.16
N GLY A 47 -3.22 1.30 10.49
CA GLY A 47 -2.93 -0.07 10.91
C GLY A 47 -1.56 -0.54 10.45
N ARG A 48 -1.25 -1.80 10.73
CA ARG A 48 0.01 -2.45 10.32
C ARG A 48 -0.04 -2.93 8.86
N ILE A 49 -0.11 -1.95 7.97
CA ILE A 49 -0.30 -2.12 6.52
C ILE A 49 0.96 -1.73 5.75
N CYS A 50 1.31 -2.52 4.73
CA CYS A 50 2.31 -2.15 3.73
C CYS A 50 1.74 -2.28 2.32
N PHE A 51 2.23 -1.47 1.39
CA PHE A 51 1.70 -1.45 0.02
C PHE A 51 2.74 -1.01 -1.00
N TRP A 52 2.42 -1.23 -2.28
CA TRP A 52 2.95 -0.42 -3.37
C TRP A 52 1.96 -0.36 -4.53
N THR A 53 2.12 0.64 -5.40
CA THR A 53 1.33 0.81 -6.61
C THR A 53 2.21 0.72 -7.85
N GLY A 54 1.67 0.16 -8.93
CA GLY A 54 2.26 0.24 -10.25
C GLY A 54 1.68 1.40 -11.05
N TRP A 55 2.48 1.97 -11.96
CA TRP A 55 2.02 2.99 -12.88
C TRP A 55 0.80 2.49 -13.66
N GLY A 56 -0.22 3.34 -13.80
CA GLY A 56 -1.49 2.99 -14.44
C GLY A 56 -2.56 2.55 -13.44
N GLY A 57 -2.17 2.09 -12.25
CA GLY A 57 -3.06 1.91 -11.09
C GLY A 57 -3.16 0.49 -10.52
N SER A 58 -2.27 -0.43 -10.89
CA SER A 58 -2.18 -1.70 -10.18
C SER A 58 -1.75 -1.47 -8.73
N VAL A 59 -2.16 -2.33 -7.81
CA VAL A 59 -1.81 -2.20 -6.39
C VAL A 59 -1.75 -3.56 -5.71
N VAL A 60 -0.88 -3.66 -4.70
CA VAL A 60 -0.93 -4.70 -3.68
C VAL A 60 -0.90 -4.02 -2.31
N VAL A 61 -1.81 -4.42 -1.43
CA VAL A 61 -1.92 -3.99 -0.04
C VAL A 61 -1.90 -5.23 0.84
N ILE A 62 -1.07 -5.22 1.88
CA ILE A 62 -0.99 -6.29 2.88
C ILE A 62 -1.33 -5.68 4.24
N ASP A 63 -2.41 -6.15 4.87
CA ASP A 63 -2.78 -5.83 6.25
C ASP A 63 -2.44 -7.03 7.14
N THR A 64 -1.42 -6.88 7.97
CA THR A 64 -0.93 -7.98 8.82
C THR A 64 -1.80 -8.21 10.06
N GLU A 65 -2.59 -7.21 10.47
CA GLU A 65 -3.52 -7.32 11.61
C GLU A 65 -4.80 -8.03 11.18
N ARG A 66 -5.39 -7.61 10.05
CA ARG A 66 -6.56 -8.29 9.46
C ARG A 66 -6.23 -9.60 8.75
N ARG A 67 -4.94 -9.93 8.61
CA ARG A 67 -4.43 -11.09 7.85
C ARG A 67 -4.97 -11.12 6.42
N ALA A 68 -5.04 -9.94 5.80
CA ALA A 68 -5.62 -9.75 4.47
C ALA A 68 -4.56 -9.30 3.46
N ALA A 69 -4.74 -9.75 2.21
CA ALA A 69 -3.98 -9.28 1.06
C ALA A 69 -4.98 -8.85 -0.02
N ILE A 70 -4.90 -7.60 -0.45
CA ILE A 70 -5.76 -7.02 -1.48
C ILE A 70 -4.88 -6.70 -2.68
N SER A 71 -5.24 -7.22 -3.85
CA SER A 71 -4.54 -6.92 -5.10
C SER A 71 -5.54 -6.53 -6.19
N TYR A 72 -5.13 -5.56 -6.99
CA TYR A 72 -5.87 -5.17 -8.19
C TYR A 72 -4.90 -4.97 -9.34
N VAL A 73 -5.24 -5.54 -10.49
CA VAL A 73 -4.44 -5.52 -11.71
C VAL A 73 -5.36 -5.25 -12.89
N MET A 74 -4.88 -4.46 -13.85
CA MET A 74 -5.57 -4.19 -15.10
C MET A 74 -4.57 -4.07 -16.25
N ASN A 75 -5.08 -4.22 -17.47
CA ASN A 75 -4.34 -3.95 -18.71
C ASN A 75 -4.68 -2.58 -19.34
N SER A 76 -5.74 -1.92 -18.88
CA SER A 76 -6.12 -0.57 -19.31
C SER A 76 -5.62 0.44 -18.28
N MET A 77 -4.48 1.08 -18.56
CA MET A 77 -3.81 2.01 -17.65
C MET A 77 -4.57 3.33 -17.50
N GLY A 78 -4.64 3.82 -16.26
CA GLY A 78 -4.92 5.24 -15.98
C GLY A 78 -3.64 6.08 -16.04
N THR A 79 -3.73 7.35 -15.63
CA THR A 79 -2.59 8.28 -15.63
C THR A 79 -1.85 8.35 -14.29
N GLY A 80 -2.40 7.76 -13.22
CA GLY A 80 -1.88 7.93 -11.86
C GLY A 80 -0.63 7.08 -11.54
N LEU A 81 0.26 7.66 -10.73
CA LEU A 81 1.49 7.04 -10.23
C LEU A 81 1.28 6.30 -8.89
N LEU A 82 0.41 6.84 -8.03
CA LEU A 82 0.05 6.26 -6.72
C LEU A 82 -1.35 5.66 -6.73
N GLY A 83 -1.66 4.90 -7.79
CA GLY A 83 -2.98 4.32 -8.02
C GLY A 83 -3.81 5.11 -9.02
N SER A 84 -5.10 4.80 -9.06
CA SER A 84 -6.13 5.40 -9.90
C SER A 84 -7.46 5.44 -9.12
N ASP A 85 -8.50 6.05 -9.70
CA ASP A 85 -9.84 6.05 -9.08
C ASP A 85 -10.35 4.62 -8.83
N ARG A 86 -10.09 3.70 -9.76
CA ARG A 86 -10.42 2.27 -9.62
C ARG A 86 -9.65 1.64 -8.45
N THR A 87 -8.37 1.96 -8.30
CA THR A 87 -7.54 1.52 -7.17
C THR A 87 -8.18 1.94 -5.84
N THR A 88 -8.53 3.22 -5.73
CA THR A 88 -9.17 3.78 -4.54
C THR A 88 -10.51 3.10 -4.25
N GLN A 89 -11.36 2.97 -5.27
CA GLN A 89 -12.67 2.35 -5.14
C GLN A 89 -12.58 0.89 -4.68
N TYR A 90 -11.74 0.08 -5.33
CA TYR A 90 -11.65 -1.35 -5.05
C TYR A 90 -10.96 -1.64 -3.72
N VAL A 91 -9.92 -0.90 -3.35
CA VAL A 91 -9.27 -1.08 -2.04
C VAL A 91 -10.23 -0.69 -0.91
N LYS A 92 -10.96 0.42 -1.04
CA LYS A 92 -11.98 0.80 -0.05
C LYS A 92 -13.10 -0.24 0.05
N ALA A 93 -13.60 -0.73 -1.08
CA ALA A 93 -14.63 -1.76 -1.09
C ALA A 93 -14.16 -3.08 -0.45
N ALA A 94 -12.90 -3.46 -0.70
CA ALA A 94 -12.31 -4.64 -0.09
C ALA A 94 -12.17 -4.49 1.44
N PHE A 95 -11.69 -3.35 1.93
CA PHE A 95 -11.63 -3.10 3.38
C PHE A 95 -13.02 -3.07 4.03
N ALA A 96 -14.01 -2.48 3.37
CA ALA A 96 -15.39 -2.45 3.88
C ALA A 96 -16.03 -3.85 4.01
N GLY A 97 -15.51 -4.86 3.29
CA GLY A 97 -15.95 -6.26 3.44
C GLY A 97 -15.15 -7.08 4.45
N LEU A 98 -14.13 -6.49 5.09
CA LEU A 98 -13.31 -7.11 6.14
C LEU A 98 -13.69 -6.64 7.56
N ASP A 99 -14.45 -5.55 7.64
CA ASP A 99 -15.07 -5.06 8.88
C ASP A 99 -16.42 -5.79 9.11
#